data_AF-A0AAV2CEN8-F1
#
_entry.id   AF-A0AAV2CEN8-F1
#
_cell.length_a   1.000
_cell.length_b   1.000
_cell.length_c   1.000
_cell.angle_alpha   90.00
_cell.angle_beta   90.00
_cell.angle_gamma   90.00
#
_symmetry.space_group_name_H-M   'P 1'
#
loop_
_entity.id
_entity.type
_entity.pdbx_description
1 polymer ?
#
loop_
_entity_poly.entity_id
_entity_poly.type
_entity_poly.pdbx_seq_one_letter_code
_entity_poly.pdbx_strand_id
1 'polypeptide(L)'
;MPGADYQLTNLLGLRPTVKRFMMYQQGCFAGTTVLRLAKDLSENNKGARVLAVCSEITAVTFRGPSDSHLDSLVGQALFGDGAGVVIVGSDPVPLVERPIFELVFIAQTLVPDSHGAIDGHLREVGLTFHLLKDVPGLVSKNIDKCLNDAFKPLGSRTGTRFFG
;
A
#
# COMPACT_ATOMS: atom_id res chain seq x y z
N MET A 1 -13.92 4.68 -18.27
CA MET A 1 -13.36 3.44 -18.85
C MET A 1 -13.16 2.41 -17.74
N PRO A 2 -13.20 1.10 -18.05
CA PRO A 2 -12.77 0.06 -17.11
C PRO A 2 -11.29 0.24 -16.71
N GLY A 3 -10.97 -0.03 -15.45
CA GLY A 3 -9.62 0.09 -14.90
C GLY A 3 -8.78 -1.18 -15.03
N ALA A 4 -7.62 -1.16 -14.39
CA ALA A 4 -6.69 -2.29 -14.32
C ALA A 4 -7.31 -3.48 -13.57
N ASP A 5 -8.18 -3.23 -12.60
CA ASP A 5 -8.96 -4.25 -11.89
C ASP A 5 -9.86 -5.06 -12.83
N TYR A 6 -10.47 -4.42 -13.83
CA TYR A 6 -11.26 -5.09 -14.87
C TYR A 6 -10.37 -5.93 -15.78
N GLN A 7 -9.24 -5.39 -16.24
CA GLN A 7 -8.30 -6.11 -17.10
C GLN A 7 -7.75 -7.35 -16.38
N LEU A 8 -7.33 -7.19 -15.13
CA LEU A 8 -6.84 -8.29 -14.29
C LEU A 8 -7.90 -9.37 -14.09
N THR A 9 -9.16 -8.97 -13.86
CA THR A 9 -10.28 -9.89 -13.71
C THR A 9 -10.46 -10.77 -14.94
N ASN A 10 -10.39 -10.19 -16.13
CA ASN A 10 -10.48 -10.94 -17.38
C ASN A 10 -9.25 -11.82 -17.61
N LEU A 11 -8.05 -11.30 -17.39
CA LEU A 11 -6.79 -12.03 -17.59
C LEU A 11 -6.68 -13.28 -16.70
N LEU A 12 -7.15 -13.18 -15.44
CA LEU A 12 -7.16 -14.30 -14.50
C LEU A 12 -8.39 -15.20 -14.62
N GLY A 13 -9.33 -14.89 -15.51
CA GLY A 13 -10.58 -15.65 -15.65
C GLY A 13 -11.42 -15.66 -14.37
N LEU A 14 -11.38 -14.59 -13.58
CA LEU A 14 -12.17 -14.50 -12.35
C LEU A 14 -13.66 -14.43 -12.69
N ARG A 15 -14.49 -14.85 -11.73
CA ARG A 15 -15.95 -14.79 -11.87
C ARG A 15 -16.38 -13.35 -12.21
N PRO A 16 -17.29 -13.13 -13.19
CA PRO A 16 -17.80 -11.80 -13.52
C PRO A 16 -18.47 -11.06 -12.36
N THR A 17 -18.92 -11.82 -11.34
CA THR A 17 -19.55 -11.31 -10.12
C THR A 17 -18.56 -10.94 -9.02
N VAL A 18 -17.24 -11.00 -9.27
CA VAL A 18 -16.24 -10.58 -8.29
C VAL A 18 -16.45 -9.10 -7.94
N LYS A 19 -16.51 -8.81 -6.63
CA LYS A 19 -16.59 -7.44 -6.12
C LYS A 19 -15.20 -6.82 -6.23
N ARG A 20 -15.06 -5.75 -7.03
CA ARG A 20 -13.78 -5.08 -7.29
C ARG A 20 -13.74 -3.72 -6.60
N PHE A 21 -12.57 -3.35 -6.11
CA PHE A 21 -12.28 -2.02 -5.62
C PHE A 21 -10.94 -1.57 -6.19
N MET A 22 -10.96 -0.58 -7.08
CA MET A 22 -9.76 -0.09 -7.74
C MET A 22 -9.21 1.13 -7.01
N MET A 23 -7.92 1.10 -6.66
CA MET A 23 -7.20 2.20 -6.02
C MET A 23 -6.17 2.76 -6.98
N TYR A 24 -6.38 3.99 -7.44
CA TYR A 24 -5.42 4.72 -8.26
C TYR A 24 -4.79 5.86 -7.46
N GLN A 25 -3.53 6.17 -7.78
CA GLN A 25 -2.83 7.37 -7.32
C GLN A 25 -2.78 7.52 -5.78
N GLN A 26 -2.68 6.40 -5.07
CA GLN A 26 -2.53 6.42 -3.60
C GLN A 26 -1.07 6.65 -3.18
N GLY A 27 -0.09 6.36 -4.04
CA GLY A 27 1.33 6.50 -3.74
C GLY A 27 1.89 5.36 -2.88
N CYS A 28 3.09 5.53 -2.35
CA CYS A 28 3.87 4.42 -1.77
C CYS A 28 3.25 3.78 -0.50
N PHE A 29 2.27 4.43 0.15
CA PHE A 29 1.57 3.85 1.30
C PHE A 29 0.42 2.91 0.91
N ALA A 30 0.09 2.81 -0.39
CA ALA A 30 -1.04 2.01 -0.88
C ALA A 30 -0.99 0.55 -0.45
N GLY A 31 0.20 -0.03 -0.27
CA GLY A 31 0.38 -1.41 0.16
C GLY A 31 -0.34 -1.70 1.48
N THR A 32 -0.22 -0.83 2.49
CA THR A 32 -0.91 -1.01 3.77
C THR A 32 -2.39 -0.60 3.69
N THR A 33 -2.74 0.37 2.84
CA THR A 33 -4.14 0.73 2.56
C THR A 33 -4.93 -0.45 1.98
N VAL A 34 -4.32 -1.20 1.05
CA VAL A 34 -4.91 -2.41 0.47
C VAL A 34 -5.14 -3.47 1.54
N LEU A 35 -4.17 -3.69 2.43
CA LEU A 35 -4.34 -4.63 3.55
C LEU A 35 -5.46 -4.19 4.51
N ARG A 36 -5.57 -2.89 4.79
CA ARG A 36 -6.67 -2.34 5.61
C ARG A 36 -8.03 -2.67 5.02
N LEU A 37 -8.19 -2.38 3.73
CA LEU A 37 -9.44 -2.68 3.03
C LEU A 37 -9.71 -4.18 2.96
N ALA A 38 -8.68 -4.99 2.69
CA ALA A 38 -8.81 -6.43 2.60
C ALA A 38 -9.24 -7.05 3.94
N LYS A 39 -8.70 -6.57 5.07
CA LYS A 39 -9.11 -6.97 6.42
C LYS A 39 -10.61 -6.74 6.64
N ASP A 40 -11.09 -5.52 6.41
CA ASP A 40 -12.49 -5.17 6.61
C ASP A 40 -13.41 -6.01 5.69
N LEU A 41 -13.02 -6.19 4.43
CA LEU A 41 -13.77 -6.99 3.47
C LEU A 41 -13.81 -8.48 3.85
N SER A 42 -12.71 -9.06 4.32
CA SER A 42 -12.65 -10.47 4.69
C SER A 42 -13.39 -10.76 5.99
N GLU A 43 -13.23 -9.92 7.00
CA GLU A 43 -13.84 -10.12 8.32
C GLU A 43 -15.35 -9.87 8.30
N ASN A 44 -15.80 -8.90 7.50
CA ASN A 44 -17.21 -8.52 7.44
C ASN A 44 -18.02 -9.31 6.41
N ASN A 45 -17.41 -10.26 5.68
CA ASN A 45 -18.11 -11.11 4.71
C ASN A 45 -17.70 -12.57 4.91
N LYS A 46 -18.57 -13.35 5.56
CA LYS A 46 -18.30 -14.78 5.84
C LYS A 46 -17.92 -15.56 4.58
N GLY A 47 -16.78 -16.25 4.63
CA GLY A 47 -16.25 -17.05 3.53
C GLY A 47 -15.61 -16.24 2.40
N ALA A 48 -15.46 -14.92 2.54
CA ALA A 48 -14.77 -14.11 1.54
C ALA A 48 -13.27 -14.44 1.48
N ARG A 49 -12.75 -14.41 0.25
CA ARG A 49 -11.31 -14.42 -0.05
C ARG A 49 -11.03 -13.23 -0.96
N VAL A 50 -10.19 -12.33 -0.50
CA VAL A 50 -9.84 -11.08 -1.17
C VAL A 50 -8.49 -11.26 -1.85
N LEU A 51 -8.46 -11.10 -3.16
CA LEU A 51 -7.22 -11.00 -3.93
C LEU A 51 -6.76 -9.54 -3.92
N ALA A 52 -5.76 -9.25 -3.10
CA ALA A 52 -5.16 -7.92 -2.99
C ALA A 52 -3.92 -7.84 -3.88
N VAL A 53 -3.91 -6.89 -4.83
CA VAL A 53 -2.84 -6.73 -5.82
C VAL A 53 -2.36 -5.29 -5.85
N CYS A 54 -1.05 -5.11 -5.75
CA CYS A 54 -0.36 -3.87 -6.07
C CYS A 54 0.52 -4.12 -7.28
N SER A 55 0.46 -3.26 -8.29
CA SER A 55 1.34 -3.32 -9.46
C SER A 55 1.78 -1.90 -9.81
N GLU A 56 3.08 -1.69 -9.81
CA GLU A 56 3.72 -0.40 -10.00
C GLU A 56 4.67 -0.49 -11.19
N ILE A 57 4.60 0.51 -12.07
CA ILE A 57 5.41 0.60 -13.29
C ILE A 57 5.91 2.03 -13.43
N THR A 58 7.23 2.19 -13.53
CA THR A 58 7.93 3.48 -13.63
C THR A 58 7.73 4.18 -14.96
N ALA A 59 7.13 3.53 -15.97
CA ALA A 59 6.84 4.14 -17.25
C ALA A 59 6.07 5.47 -17.14
N VAL A 60 5.24 5.65 -16.10
CA VAL A 60 4.48 6.90 -15.87
C VAL A 60 5.32 8.01 -15.21
N THR A 61 6.42 7.66 -14.54
CA THR A 61 7.30 8.59 -13.81
C THR A 61 8.67 8.78 -14.46
N PHE A 62 9.03 7.95 -15.45
CA PHE A 62 10.33 7.99 -16.11
C PHE A 62 10.48 9.27 -16.94
N ARG A 63 11.61 9.97 -16.78
CA ARG A 63 11.92 11.20 -17.53
C ARG A 63 13.41 11.51 -17.56
N GLY A 64 13.81 12.34 -18.52
CA GLY A 64 15.18 12.83 -18.63
C GLY A 64 15.61 13.69 -17.43
N PRO A 65 16.92 13.79 -17.15
CA PRO A 65 17.47 14.58 -16.06
C PRO A 65 17.28 16.09 -16.28
N SER A 66 17.22 16.86 -15.19
CA SER A 66 17.17 18.33 -15.21
C SER A 66 17.86 18.91 -13.98
N ASP A 67 18.79 19.85 -14.18
CA ASP A 67 19.54 20.51 -13.10
C ASP A 67 18.64 21.33 -12.17
N SER A 68 17.46 21.77 -12.66
CA SER A 68 16.49 22.51 -11.86
C SER A 68 15.59 21.61 -11.00
N HIS A 69 15.62 20.28 -11.18
CA HIS A 69 14.71 19.31 -10.56
C HIS A 69 15.49 18.10 -10.01
N LEU A 70 16.42 18.36 -9.08
CA LEU A 70 17.26 17.32 -8.47
C LEU A 70 16.47 16.27 -7.67
N ASP A 71 15.32 16.65 -7.11
CA ASP A 71 14.37 15.75 -6.46
C ASP A 71 13.83 14.69 -7.44
N SER A 72 13.57 15.08 -8.70
CA SER A 72 13.18 14.14 -9.74
C SER A 72 14.29 13.11 -10.03
N LEU A 73 15.58 13.49 -9.95
CA LEU A 73 16.69 12.55 -10.14
C LEU A 73 16.74 11.49 -9.03
N VAL A 74 16.44 11.88 -7.79
CA VAL A 74 16.37 10.93 -6.67
C VAL A 74 15.33 9.86 -6.97
N GLY A 75 14.13 10.22 -7.44
CA GLY A 75 13.14 9.21 -7.79
C GLY A 75 13.50 8.37 -9.01
N GLN A 76 14.21 8.92 -10.01
CA GLN A 76 14.73 8.11 -11.13
C GLN A 76 15.74 7.04 -10.65
N ALA A 77 16.46 7.30 -9.56
CA ALA A 77 17.41 6.35 -8.99
C ALA A 77 16.77 5.32 -8.05
N LEU A 78 15.60 5.63 -7.46
CA LEU A 78 14.95 4.81 -6.44
C LEU A 78 13.78 3.97 -6.95
N PHE A 79 13.00 4.49 -7.90
CA PHE A 79 11.79 3.81 -8.34
C PHE A 79 12.12 2.66 -9.30
N GLY A 80 11.41 1.55 -9.11
CA GLY A 80 11.52 0.37 -9.94
C GLY A 80 10.14 -0.26 -10.18
N ASP A 81 10.11 -1.17 -11.14
CA ASP A 81 8.90 -1.88 -11.54
C ASP A 81 8.68 -3.12 -10.67
N GLY A 82 7.43 -3.41 -10.34
CA GLY A 82 7.11 -4.60 -9.57
C GLY A 82 5.63 -4.81 -9.32
N ALA A 83 5.26 -6.04 -8.95
CA ALA A 83 3.92 -6.36 -8.50
C ALA A 83 3.98 -7.28 -7.28
N GLY A 84 3.07 -7.04 -6.32
CA GLY A 84 2.88 -7.85 -5.13
C GLY A 84 1.43 -8.29 -5.02
N VAL A 85 1.21 -9.53 -4.59
CA VAL A 85 -0.13 -10.10 -4.45
C VAL A 85 -0.24 -10.91 -3.16
N VAL A 86 -1.37 -10.77 -2.48
CA VAL A 86 -1.73 -11.58 -1.31
C VAL A 86 -3.19 -11.99 -1.37
N ILE A 87 -3.50 -13.17 -0.83
CA ILE A 87 -4.87 -13.62 -0.59
C ILE A 87 -5.17 -13.40 0.89
N VAL A 88 -6.20 -12.61 1.18
CA VAL A 88 -6.64 -12.30 2.55
C VAL A 88 -8.01 -12.93 2.77
N GLY A 89 -8.19 -13.57 3.91
CA GLY A 89 -9.43 -14.23 4.28
C GLY A 89 -9.52 -14.39 5.78
N SER A 90 -10.76 -14.50 6.27
CA SER A 90 -11.07 -14.89 7.65
C SER A 90 -11.54 -16.34 7.66
N ASP A 91 -11.43 -16.99 8.82
CA ASP A 91 -11.79 -18.40 9.03
C ASP A 91 -11.10 -19.33 8.02
N PRO A 92 -9.76 -19.53 8.14
CA PRO A 92 -9.03 -20.38 7.21
C PRO A 92 -9.53 -21.83 7.28
N VAL A 93 -9.67 -22.48 6.12
CA VAL A 93 -10.13 -23.87 6.02
C VAL A 93 -9.02 -24.79 6.51
N PRO A 94 -9.21 -25.53 7.62
CA PRO A 94 -8.19 -26.42 8.16
C PRO A 94 -7.70 -27.43 7.12
N LEU A 95 -6.39 -27.71 7.14
CA LEU A 95 -5.71 -28.65 6.21
C LEU A 95 -5.67 -28.24 4.73
N VAL A 96 -6.41 -27.21 4.32
CA VAL A 96 -6.41 -26.68 2.94
C VAL A 96 -5.63 -25.37 2.88
N GLU A 97 -5.95 -24.43 3.77
CA GLU A 97 -5.33 -23.11 3.81
C GLU A 97 -4.27 -23.06 4.91
N ARG A 98 -3.14 -22.42 4.62
CA ARG A 98 -2.01 -22.26 5.54
C ARG A 98 -1.80 -20.78 5.82
N PRO A 99 -2.38 -20.24 6.92
CA PRO A 99 -2.15 -18.86 7.32
C PRO A 99 -0.66 -18.59 7.52
N ILE A 100 -0.18 -17.44 7.04
CA ILE A 100 1.22 -17.00 7.20
C ILE A 100 1.29 -15.81 8.17
N PHE A 101 0.28 -14.94 8.14
CA PHE A 101 0.15 -13.76 8.97
C PHE A 101 -1.31 -13.51 9.33
N GLU A 102 -1.52 -12.79 10.44
CA GLU A 102 -2.82 -12.28 10.85
C GLU A 102 -2.80 -10.75 10.87
N LEU A 103 -3.80 -10.12 10.25
CA LEU A 103 -3.97 -8.67 10.27
C LEU A 103 -4.71 -8.25 11.53
N VAL A 104 -3.99 -8.09 12.65
CA VAL A 104 -4.61 -7.80 13.96
C VAL A 104 -5.17 -6.37 14.03
N PHE A 105 -4.34 -5.39 13.67
CA PHE A 105 -4.66 -3.96 13.77
C PHE A 105 -4.01 -3.19 12.63
N ILE A 106 -4.73 -2.22 12.06
CA ILE A 106 -4.23 -1.35 11.00
C ILE A 106 -4.73 0.07 11.27
N ALA A 107 -3.83 1.05 11.19
CA ALA A 107 -4.13 2.46 11.37
C ALA A 107 -3.51 3.31 10.25
N GLN A 108 -4.03 4.52 10.09
CA GLN A 108 -3.53 5.53 9.17
C GLN A 108 -3.57 6.88 9.89
N THR A 109 -2.57 7.73 9.65
CA THR A 109 -2.51 9.08 10.20
C THR A 109 -1.97 10.06 9.17
N LEU A 110 -2.25 11.34 9.38
CA LEU A 110 -1.61 12.44 8.67
C LEU A 110 -0.57 13.06 9.61
N VAL A 111 0.65 13.24 9.10
CA VAL A 111 1.71 13.90 9.86
C VAL A 111 1.45 15.42 9.86
N PRO A 112 1.47 16.08 11.02
CA PRO A 112 1.33 17.54 11.07
C PRO A 112 2.43 18.24 10.28
N ASP A 113 2.11 19.38 9.66
CA ASP A 113 3.04 20.23 8.93
C ASP A 113 3.84 19.52 7.81
N SER A 114 3.29 18.44 7.26
CA SER A 114 3.93 17.64 6.19
C SER A 114 3.37 17.92 4.79
N HIS A 115 2.60 18.99 4.61
CA HIS A 115 2.00 19.32 3.30
C HIS A 115 3.09 19.56 2.25
N GLY A 116 2.94 18.96 1.07
CA GLY A 116 3.92 19.05 -0.02
C GLY A 116 5.23 18.29 0.24
N ALA A 117 5.36 17.57 1.36
CA ALA A 117 6.58 16.80 1.65
C ALA A 117 6.84 15.69 0.63
N ILE A 118 5.77 15.05 0.17
CA ILE A 118 5.76 14.13 -0.96
C ILE A 118 4.54 14.53 -1.79
N ASP A 119 4.76 14.92 -3.04
CA ASP A 119 3.68 15.31 -3.95
C ASP A 119 3.83 14.64 -5.31
N GLY A 120 2.70 14.43 -5.97
CA GLY A 120 2.59 13.84 -7.29
C GLY A 120 1.56 14.60 -8.11
N HIS A 121 1.96 15.06 -9.29
CA HIS A 121 1.08 15.78 -10.20
C HIS A 121 0.99 15.06 -11.54
N LEU A 122 -0.19 14.55 -11.87
CA LEU A 122 -0.45 14.06 -13.21
C LEU A 122 -0.65 15.24 -14.16
N ARG A 123 0.21 15.33 -15.17
CA ARG A 123 0.24 16.38 -16.20
C ARG A 123 0.33 15.74 -17.59
N GLU A 124 0.27 16.57 -18.63
CA GLU A 124 0.47 16.12 -20.02
C GLU A 124 1.84 15.47 -20.23
N VAL A 125 2.84 15.85 -19.42
CA VAL A 125 4.19 15.29 -19.41
C VAL A 125 4.34 14.03 -18.54
N GLY A 126 3.22 13.40 -18.15
CA GLY A 126 3.19 12.25 -17.25
C GLY A 126 3.07 12.64 -15.77
N LEU A 127 3.45 11.73 -14.87
CA LEU A 127 3.33 11.92 -13.42
C LEU A 127 4.59 12.54 -12.83
N THR A 128 4.64 13.86 -12.69
CA THR A 128 5.75 14.55 -12.01
C THR A 128 5.64 14.33 -10.50
N PHE A 129 6.78 14.24 -9.81
CA PHE A 129 6.80 14.05 -8.37
C PHE A 129 7.79 15.01 -7.72
N HIS A 130 7.49 15.40 -6.49
CA HIS A 130 8.31 16.30 -5.68
C HIS A 130 8.53 15.68 -4.31
N LEU A 131 9.78 15.68 -3.86
CA LEU A 131 10.17 15.16 -2.55
C LEU A 131 10.99 16.21 -1.81
N LEU A 132 10.51 16.60 -0.63
CA LEU A 132 11.31 17.40 0.28
C LEU A 132 12.43 16.56 0.89
N LYS A 133 13.61 17.18 1.06
CA LYS A 133 14.78 16.52 1.63
C LYS A 133 14.56 16.00 3.06
N ASP A 134 13.68 16.65 3.83
CA ASP A 134 13.42 16.31 5.24
C ASP A 134 12.28 15.28 5.45
N VAL A 135 11.83 14.60 4.39
CA VAL A 135 10.86 13.47 4.54
C VAL A 135 11.33 12.43 5.57
N PRO A 136 12.60 12.00 5.59
CA PRO A 136 13.08 11.07 6.63
C PRO A 136 12.94 11.64 8.05
N GLY A 137 13.20 12.94 8.23
CA GLY A 137 13.04 13.63 9.51
C GLY A 137 11.58 13.70 9.95
N LEU A 138 10.66 13.99 9.03
CA LEU A 138 9.21 13.99 9.30
C LEU A 138 8.72 12.61 9.75
N VAL A 139 9.14 11.54 9.06
CA VAL A 139 8.77 10.17 9.45
C VAL A 139 9.38 9.81 10.81
N SER A 140 10.67 10.05 11.01
CA SER A 140 11.38 9.70 12.25
C SER A 140 10.79 10.39 13.48
N LYS A 141 10.32 11.64 13.36
CA LYS A 141 9.71 12.38 14.49
C LYS A 141 8.34 11.82 14.91
N ASN A 142 7.66 11.08 14.03
CA ASN A 142 6.27 10.67 14.23
C ASN A 142 6.07 9.16 14.39
N ILE A 143 7.07 8.34 14.03
CA ILE A 143 6.95 6.88 14.02
C ILE A 143 6.72 6.30 15.42
N ASP A 144 7.37 6.84 16.46
CA ASP A 144 7.22 6.35 17.84
C ASP A 144 5.80 6.49 18.35
N LYS A 145 5.14 7.61 18.01
CA LYS A 145 3.73 7.81 18.34
C LYS A 145 2.86 6.74 17.65
N CYS A 146 3.09 6.49 16.36
CA CYS A 146 2.34 5.49 15.60
C CYS A 146 2.50 4.09 16.19
N LEU A 147 3.71 3.71 16.59
CA LEU A 147 4.00 2.44 17.25
C LEU A 147 3.27 2.35 18.60
N ASN A 148 3.39 3.38 19.43
CA ASN A 148 2.74 3.42 20.75
C ASN A 148 1.21 3.30 20.61
N ASP A 149 0.60 4.06 19.70
CA ASP A 149 -0.85 4.01 19.47
C ASP A 149 -1.31 2.64 18.96
N ALA A 150 -0.52 1.98 18.11
CA ALA A 150 -0.84 0.65 17.59
C ALA A 150 -0.70 -0.48 18.63
N PHE A 151 0.34 -0.42 19.48
CA PHE A 151 0.64 -1.51 20.43
C PHE A 151 0.01 -1.31 21.82
N LYS A 152 -0.35 -0.08 22.20
CA LYS A 152 -0.97 0.19 23.51
C LYS A 152 -2.23 -0.65 23.79
N PRO A 153 -3.17 -0.86 22.84
CA PRO A 153 -4.34 -1.71 23.06
C PRO A 153 -4.00 -3.21 23.21
N LEU A 154 -2.85 -3.64 22.67
CA LEU A 154 -2.42 -5.03 22.65
C LEU A 154 -1.67 -5.44 23.93
N GLY A 155 -1.41 -4.48 24.82
CA GLY A 155 -0.57 -4.65 26.01
C GLY A 155 0.93 -4.67 25.66
N SER A 156 1.77 -4.13 26.53
CA SER A 156 3.23 -4.08 26.35
C SER A 156 3.85 -5.48 26.40
N ARG A 157 3.79 -6.24 25.31
CA ARG A 157 4.57 -7.46 25.11
C ARG A 157 5.75 -7.17 24.18
N THR A 158 6.68 -6.36 24.68
CA THR A 158 8.06 -6.37 24.20
C THR A 158 8.69 -7.70 24.61
N GLY A 159 8.52 -8.72 23.77
CA GLY A 159 9.08 -10.06 24.02
C GLY A 159 8.46 -11.13 23.11
N THR A 160 9.08 -11.34 21.94
CA THR A 160 9.19 -12.64 21.27
C THR A 160 7.96 -13.58 21.36
N ARG A 161 6.93 -13.37 20.51
CA ARG A 161 5.96 -14.45 20.16
C ARG A 161 4.99 -14.19 18.99
N PHE A 162 5.27 -13.28 18.07
CA PHE A 162 4.37 -13.04 16.91
C PHE A 162 4.78 -13.76 15.61
N PHE A 163 5.83 -14.57 15.62
CA PHE A 163 6.15 -15.50 14.54
C PHE A 163 6.26 -16.89 15.13
N GLY A 164 5.21 -17.70 14.99
CA GLY A 164 5.12 -19.09 15.38
C GLY A 164 4.14 -19.80 14.47
#